data_AF-A0A8J8Q116-F1
#
_entry.id   AF-A0A8J8Q116-F1
#
_cell.length_a   1.000
_cell.length_b   1.000
_cell.length_c   1.000
_cell.angle_alpha   90.00
_cell.angle_beta   90.00
_cell.angle_gamma   90.00
#
_symmetry.space_group_name_H-M   'P 1'
#
loop_
_entity.id
_entity.type
_entity.pdbx_description
1 polymer ?
#
loop_
_entity_poly.entity_id
_entity_poly.type
_entity_poly.pdbx_seq_one_letter_code
_entity_poly.pdbx_strand_id
1 'polypeptide(L)'
;MDGKSIVRKLVGNDEERAVSPVIGVILMVAITVILAAVIAAFVLDMGDSISNEAQAGVSIDITDTEDVQEIEVSVTSMGNAETIHIRGDGDHDDENEEDALTESGSVWTYDADGDDSGTITVVAETDDEVETTVASEDYEFDS
;
A
#
# COMPACT_ATOMS: atom_id res chain seq x y z
N MET A 1 -0.16 -58.64 36.35
CA MET A 1 -0.48 -57.22 36.58
C MET A 1 -1.75 -56.92 35.82
N ASP A 2 -2.76 -56.41 36.51
CA ASP A 2 -4.13 -56.28 35.99
C ASP A 2 -4.24 -55.09 35.03
N GLY A 3 -4.29 -55.38 33.73
CA GLY A 3 -4.33 -54.39 32.66
C GLY A 3 -5.58 -53.50 32.68
N LYS A 4 -6.62 -53.90 33.43
CA LYS A 4 -7.86 -53.13 33.59
C LYS A 4 -7.65 -51.84 34.38
N SER A 5 -6.65 -51.81 35.26
CA SER A 5 -6.25 -50.60 35.99
C SER A 5 -5.58 -49.53 35.09
N ILE A 6 -4.86 -49.97 34.04
CA ILE A 6 -4.12 -49.07 33.13
C ILE A 6 -5.08 -48.40 32.15
N VAL A 7 -6.07 -49.14 31.64
CA VAL A 7 -7.08 -48.61 30.71
C VAL A 7 -7.94 -47.51 31.36
N ARG A 8 -8.30 -47.69 32.64
CA ARG A 8 -9.09 -46.72 33.41
C ARG A 8 -8.31 -45.45 33.78
N LYS A 9 -6.98 -45.47 33.65
CA LYS A 9 -6.10 -44.31 33.87
C LYS A 9 -5.83 -43.51 32.58
N LEU A 10 -6.04 -44.13 31.42
CA LEU A 10 -5.89 -43.52 30.09
C LEU A 10 -7.20 -42.86 29.61
N VAL A 11 -8.33 -43.45 29.96
CA VAL A 11 -9.66 -42.86 29.78
C VAL A 11 -10.01 -42.15 31.09
N GLY A 12 -9.69 -40.86 31.19
CA GLY A 12 -10.01 -40.03 32.36
C GLY A 12 -11.46 -40.20 32.82
N ASN A 13 -11.70 -40.15 34.13
CA ASN A 13 -13.00 -40.35 34.77
C ASN A 13 -14.10 -39.55 34.04
N ASP A 14 -15.29 -40.14 33.89
CA ASP A 14 -16.46 -39.52 33.25
C ASP A 14 -16.86 -38.17 33.87
N GLU A 15 -16.36 -37.87 35.07
CA GLU A 15 -16.49 -36.62 35.81
C GLU A 15 -15.71 -35.45 35.17
N GLU A 16 -14.72 -35.73 34.31
CA GLU A 16 -13.81 -34.73 33.73
C GLU A 16 -14.14 -34.36 32.27
N ARG A 17 -15.12 -35.04 31.65
CA ARG A 17 -15.51 -34.80 30.23
C ARG A 17 -16.96 -34.37 29.99
N ALA A 18 -17.74 -34.10 31.04
CA ALA A 18 -19.18 -33.91 30.85
C ALA A 18 -19.57 -32.43 30.93
N VAL A 19 -19.21 -31.65 29.90
CA VAL A 19 -20.00 -30.46 29.60
C VAL A 19 -21.40 -30.95 29.25
N SER A 20 -22.44 -30.48 29.94
CA SER A 20 -23.80 -30.94 29.64
C SER A 20 -24.16 -30.62 28.17
N PRO A 21 -25.00 -31.42 27.49
CA PRO A 21 -25.31 -31.22 26.07
C PRO A 21 -25.72 -29.78 25.74
N VAL A 22 -26.45 -29.12 26.63
CA VAL A 22 -26.90 -27.73 26.46
C VAL A 22 -25.76 -26.74 26.70
N ILE A 23 -24.95 -26.95 27.74
CA ILE A 23 -23.82 -26.05 28.05
C ILE A 23 -22.71 -26.19 27.00
N GLY A 24 -22.50 -27.40 26.46
CA GLY A 24 -21.56 -27.64 25.37
C GLY A 24 -21.91 -26.85 24.10
N VAL A 25 -23.19 -26.82 23.73
CA VAL A 25 -23.65 -26.02 22.58
C VAL A 25 -23.47 -24.53 22.86
N ILE A 26 -23.84 -24.04 24.03
CA ILE A 26 -23.68 -22.62 24.37
C ILE A 26 -22.21 -22.21 24.31
N LEU A 27 -21.31 -23.01 24.88
CA LEU A 27 -19.88 -22.71 24.88
C LEU A 27 -19.26 -22.78 23.48
N MET A 28 -19.66 -23.76 22.67
CA MET A 28 -19.21 -23.89 21.28
C MET A 28 -19.66 -22.70 20.42
N VAL A 29 -20.92 -22.29 20.56
CA VAL A 29 -21.45 -21.14 19.84
C VAL A 29 -20.80 -19.84 20.33
N ALA A 30 -20.64 -19.66 21.64
CA ALA A 30 -20.04 -18.45 22.19
C ALA A 30 -18.62 -18.20 21.66
N ILE A 31 -17.76 -19.21 21.68
CA ILE A 31 -16.37 -19.05 21.22
C ILE A 31 -16.32 -18.81 19.72
N THR A 32 -17.09 -19.56 18.92
CA THR A 32 -17.09 -19.39 17.46
C THR A 32 -17.63 -18.03 17.03
N VAL A 33 -18.64 -17.48 17.73
CA VAL A 33 -19.15 -16.13 17.48
C VAL A 33 -18.10 -15.06 17.81
N ILE A 34 -17.39 -15.20 18.93
CA ILE A 34 -16.31 -14.25 19.30
C ILE A 34 -15.19 -14.30 18.26
N LEU A 35 -14.71 -15.50 17.91
CA LEU A 35 -13.62 -15.64 16.94
C LEU A 35 -14.04 -15.11 15.56
N ALA A 36 -15.26 -15.37 15.11
CA ALA A 36 -15.77 -14.85 13.85
C ALA A 36 -15.84 -13.31 13.86
N ALA A 37 -16.34 -12.70 14.93
CA ALA A 37 -16.42 -11.25 15.06
C ALA A 37 -15.04 -10.58 15.06
N VAL A 38 -14.08 -11.17 15.78
CA VAL A 38 -12.71 -10.64 15.86
C VAL A 38 -12.01 -10.71 14.51
N ILE A 39 -12.10 -11.85 13.81
CA ILE A 39 -11.50 -11.99 12.47
C ILE A 39 -12.18 -11.05 11.48
N ALA A 40 -13.51 -10.89 11.53
CA ALA A 40 -14.22 -9.95 10.68
C ALA A 40 -13.73 -8.51 10.89
N ALA A 41 -13.47 -8.09 12.12
CA ALA A 41 -12.89 -6.78 12.42
C ALA A 41 -11.47 -6.64 11.84
N PHE A 42 -10.60 -7.63 12.03
CA PHE A 42 -9.25 -7.60 11.45
C PHE A 42 -9.23 -7.60 9.92
N VAL A 43 -10.16 -8.33 9.29
CA VAL A 43 -10.26 -8.38 7.82
C VAL A 43 -10.81 -7.07 7.27
N LEU A 44 -11.79 -6.45 7.93
CA LEU A 44 -12.32 -5.16 7.53
C LEU A 44 -11.28 -4.04 7.66
N ASP A 45 -10.53 -4.04 8.77
CA ASP A 45 -9.44 -3.09 9.03
C ASP A 45 -8.29 -3.21 8.00
N MET A 46 -7.96 -4.44 7.57
CA MET A 46 -6.97 -4.68 6.52
C MET A 46 -7.49 -4.34 5.11
N GLY A 47 -8.81 -4.37 4.89
CA GLY A 47 -9.41 -3.96 3.63
C GLY A 47 -9.35 -2.44 3.42
N ASP A 48 -9.48 -1.67 4.49
CA ASP A 48 -9.46 -0.20 4.47
C ASP A 48 -8.06 0.34 4.13
N SER A 49 -7.00 -0.27 4.68
CA SER A 49 -5.62 0.17 4.40
C SER A 49 -5.13 -0.11 2.98
N ILE A 50 -5.65 -1.15 2.32
CA ILE A 50 -5.29 -1.49 0.93
C ILE A 50 -6.03 -0.59 -0.07
N SER A 51 -7.21 -0.07 0.29
CA SER A 51 -8.03 0.72 -0.63
C SER A 51 -7.70 2.21 -0.63
N ASN A 52 -6.95 2.69 0.35
CA ASN A 52 -6.71 4.13 0.53
C ASN A 52 -5.42 4.63 -0.12
N GLU A 53 -4.50 3.76 -0.54
CA GLU A 53 -3.29 4.23 -1.23
C GLU A 53 -3.62 4.71 -2.66
N ALA A 54 -3.08 5.87 -3.04
CA ALA A 54 -3.22 6.37 -4.41
C ALA A 54 -2.34 5.52 -5.35
N GLN A 55 -2.92 4.96 -6.40
CA GLN A 55 -2.19 4.23 -7.43
C GLN A 55 -2.31 4.95 -8.75
N ALA A 56 -1.17 5.19 -9.40
CA ALA A 56 -1.05 5.65 -10.77
C ALA A 56 0.15 4.95 -11.43
N GLY A 57 0.06 4.74 -12.74
CA GLY A 57 1.18 4.26 -13.54
C GLY A 57 1.89 5.45 -14.18
N VAL A 58 3.14 5.70 -13.81
CA VAL A 58 3.96 6.80 -14.34
C VAL A 58 5.31 6.26 -14.80
N SER A 59 5.84 6.80 -15.90
CA SER A 59 7.22 6.59 -16.35
C SER A 59 8.00 7.89 -16.18
N ILE A 60 9.25 7.77 -15.76
CA ILE A 60 10.21 8.86 -15.71
C ILE A 60 11.32 8.45 -16.68
N ASP A 61 11.70 9.37 -17.56
CA ASP A 61 12.69 9.16 -18.59
C ASP A 61 13.68 10.34 -18.55
N ILE A 62 14.94 10.05 -18.20
CA ILE A 62 16.00 11.06 -18.09
C ILE A 62 16.91 10.95 -19.31
N THR A 63 17.05 12.05 -20.04
CA THR A 63 17.92 12.18 -21.20
C THR A 63 19.11 13.08 -20.86
N ASP A 64 20.31 12.50 -20.82
CA ASP A 64 21.56 13.24 -20.62
C ASP A 64 22.50 13.00 -21.82
N THR A 65 22.63 14.03 -22.66
CA THR A 65 23.46 14.02 -23.86
C THR A 65 24.18 15.36 -24.03
N GLU A 66 25.27 15.39 -24.81
CA GLU A 66 26.06 16.62 -25.05
C GLU A 66 25.23 17.82 -25.57
N ASP A 67 24.07 17.56 -26.19
CA ASP A 67 23.21 18.58 -26.79
C ASP A 67 21.87 18.78 -26.06
N VAL A 68 21.45 17.84 -25.20
CA VAL A 68 20.12 17.81 -24.55
C VAL A 68 20.22 17.19 -23.16
N GLN A 69 19.73 17.90 -22.16
CA GLN A 69 19.55 17.46 -20.77
C GLN A 69 18.08 17.68 -20.40
N GLU A 70 17.30 16.60 -20.29
CA GLU A 70 15.85 16.65 -20.17
C GLU A 70 15.33 15.55 -19.25
N ILE A 71 14.30 15.85 -18.45
CA ILE A 71 13.53 14.88 -17.68
C ILE A 71 12.10 14.89 -18.22
N GLU A 72 11.62 13.74 -18.71
CA GLU A 72 10.24 13.54 -19.14
C GLU A 72 9.50 12.67 -18.12
N VAL A 73 8.34 13.12 -17.67
CA VAL A 73 7.42 12.34 -16.82
C VAL A 73 6.13 12.09 -17.59
N SER A 74 5.83 10.83 -17.87
CA SER A 74 4.64 10.44 -18.64
C SER A 74 3.65 9.61 -17.82
N VAL A 75 2.38 10.03 -17.82
CA VAL A 75 1.31 9.33 -17.11
C VAL A 75 0.77 8.22 -18.00
N THR A 76 1.10 6.97 -17.68
CA THR A 76 0.61 5.81 -18.42
C THR A 76 -0.83 5.43 -18.03
N SER A 77 -1.22 5.65 -16.77
CA SER A 77 -2.56 5.35 -16.24
C SER A 77 -2.82 6.11 -14.95
N MET A 78 -4.01 6.68 -14.79
CA MET A 78 -4.40 7.36 -13.54
C MET A 78 -4.70 6.39 -12.40
N GLY A 79 -4.99 5.11 -12.67
CA GLY A 79 -5.37 4.15 -11.64
C GLY A 79 -6.59 4.62 -10.83
N ASN A 80 -6.41 4.86 -9.52
CA ASN A 80 -7.41 5.46 -8.62
C ASN A 80 -7.02 6.89 -8.17
N ALA A 81 -6.00 7.47 -8.75
CA ALA A 81 -5.62 8.86 -8.52
C ALA A 81 -6.52 9.81 -9.33
N GLU A 82 -6.84 10.95 -8.75
CA GLU A 82 -7.50 12.08 -9.41
C GLU A 82 -6.47 13.05 -10.00
N THR A 83 -5.39 13.29 -9.25
CA THR A 83 -4.33 14.21 -9.64
C THR A 83 -2.96 13.57 -9.44
N ILE A 84 -2.00 13.92 -10.28
CA ILE A 84 -0.60 13.56 -10.13
C ILE A 84 0.22 14.84 -10.02
N HIS A 85 0.97 14.96 -8.93
CA HIS A 85 1.89 16.04 -8.64
C HIS A 85 3.32 15.58 -8.92
N ILE A 86 4.11 16.46 -9.50
CA ILE A 86 5.53 16.24 -9.75
C ILE A 86 6.30 17.18 -8.81
N ARG A 87 7.22 16.62 -8.04
CA ARG A 87 8.02 17.32 -7.02
C ARG A 87 9.49 17.11 -7.33
N GLY A 88 10.20 18.17 -7.69
CA GLY A 88 11.66 18.19 -7.80
C GLY A 88 12.31 18.79 -6.56
N ASP A 89 13.44 18.22 -6.12
CA ASP A 89 14.31 18.82 -5.09
C ASP A 89 15.32 19.83 -5.67
N GLY A 90 15.40 19.92 -7.01
CA GLY A 90 16.27 20.85 -7.73
C GLY A 90 15.95 22.32 -7.46
N ASP A 91 16.96 23.18 -7.59
CA ASP A 91 16.89 24.63 -7.41
C ASP A 91 16.15 25.28 -8.60
N HIS A 92 14.89 24.89 -8.82
CA HIS A 92 14.04 25.51 -9.83
C HIS A 92 13.15 26.56 -9.17
N ASP A 93 13.55 27.81 -9.36
CA ASP A 93 12.93 29.03 -8.85
C ASP A 93 11.68 29.41 -9.69
N ASP A 94 10.88 28.42 -10.10
CA ASP A 94 9.56 28.66 -10.70
C ASP A 94 8.51 28.57 -9.59
N GLU A 95 8.11 29.75 -9.13
CA GLU A 95 7.09 29.95 -8.11
C GLU A 95 5.75 29.31 -8.55
N ASN A 96 5.46 28.12 -8.03
CA ASN A 96 4.10 27.61 -7.81
C ASN A 96 3.20 27.45 -9.05
N GLU A 97 3.67 26.76 -10.09
CA GLU A 97 2.75 25.98 -10.93
C GLU A 97 3.04 24.51 -10.62
N GLU A 98 2.34 23.98 -9.61
CA GLU A 98 2.24 22.53 -9.50
C GLU A 98 1.51 22.05 -10.76
N ASP A 99 2.26 21.56 -11.74
CA ASP A 99 1.71 20.93 -12.94
C ASP A 99 1.01 19.63 -12.53
N ALA A 100 -0.21 19.80 -12.06
CA ALA A 100 -1.15 18.76 -11.70
C ALA A 100 -1.61 18.04 -12.97
N LEU A 101 -1.04 16.86 -13.23
CA LEU A 101 -1.47 16.02 -14.34
C LEU A 101 -2.74 15.27 -13.92
N THR A 102 -3.84 15.51 -14.63
CA THR A 102 -5.18 14.96 -14.30
C THR A 102 -5.71 13.96 -15.33
N GLU A 103 -4.96 13.73 -16.41
CA GLU A 103 -5.33 12.79 -17.47
C GLU A 103 -4.20 11.81 -17.81
N SER A 104 -4.58 10.56 -18.11
CA SER A 104 -3.65 9.58 -18.67
C SER A 104 -3.18 10.00 -20.06
N GLY A 105 -1.90 9.84 -20.33
CA GLY A 105 -1.24 10.29 -21.55
C GLY A 105 -0.68 11.72 -21.45
N SER A 106 -0.87 12.40 -20.31
CA SER A 106 -0.20 13.67 -20.05
C SER A 106 1.30 13.46 -19.92
N VAL A 107 2.06 14.43 -20.41
CA VAL A 107 3.51 14.45 -20.35
C VAL A 107 3.93 15.78 -19.76
N TRP A 108 4.82 15.72 -18.79
CA TRP A 108 5.52 16.86 -18.23
C TRP A 108 6.99 16.73 -18.56
N THR A 109 7.63 17.86 -18.87
CA THR A 109 9.01 17.88 -19.33
C THR A 109 9.76 18.99 -18.61
N TYR A 110 10.98 18.69 -18.21
CA TYR A 110 11.91 19.62 -17.59
C TYR A 110 13.22 19.62 -18.36
N ASP A 111 13.53 20.76 -18.99
CA ASP A 111 14.82 21.00 -19.62
C ASP A 111 15.79 21.52 -18.56
N ALA A 112 16.88 20.78 -18.32
CA ALA A 112 17.93 21.21 -17.41
C ALA A 112 19.00 22.02 -18.17
N ASP A 113 19.45 23.13 -17.57
CA ASP A 113 20.52 23.97 -18.12
C ASP A 113 21.81 23.80 -17.28
N GLY A 114 22.67 22.84 -17.65
CA GLY A 114 24.02 22.70 -17.11
C GLY A 114 24.16 21.63 -16.03
N ASP A 115 25.14 21.79 -15.13
CA ASP A 115 25.39 20.81 -14.07
C ASP A 115 24.29 20.90 -12.99
N ASP A 116 23.19 20.15 -13.17
CA ASP A 116 22.09 20.03 -12.20
C ASP A 116 21.98 18.59 -11.68
N SER A 117 21.62 18.46 -10.41
CA SER A 117 21.43 17.16 -9.78
C SER A 117 20.33 17.23 -8.74
N GLY A 118 19.50 16.21 -8.68
CA GLY A 118 18.40 16.17 -7.72
C GLY A 118 17.62 14.87 -7.80
N THR A 119 16.49 14.86 -7.10
CA THR A 119 15.54 13.75 -7.15
C THR A 119 14.21 14.28 -7.67
N ILE A 120 13.67 13.63 -8.70
CA ILE A 120 12.31 13.82 -9.15
C ILE A 120 11.41 12.82 -8.43
N THR A 121 10.31 13.29 -7.86
CA THR A 121 9.34 12.49 -7.12
C THR A 121 7.95 12.73 -7.70
N VAL A 122 7.28 11.67 -8.08
CA VAL A 122 5.91 11.71 -8.58
C VAL A 122 4.95 11.20 -7.51
N VAL A 123 3.95 12.01 -7.19
CA VAL A 123 2.98 11.74 -6.13
C VAL A 123 1.58 11.72 -6.73
N ALA A 124 0.87 10.63 -6.52
CA ALA A 124 -0.54 10.48 -6.87
C ALA A 124 -1.42 10.92 -5.68
N GLU A 125 -2.51 11.62 -5.96
CA GLU A 125 -3.51 12.08 -4.99
C GLU A 125 -4.90 11.54 -5.38
N THR A 126 -5.66 11.06 -4.40
CA THR A 126 -7.07 10.63 -4.58
C THR A 126 -8.07 11.72 -4.17
N ASP A 127 -9.35 11.55 -4.52
CA ASP A 127 -10.47 12.44 -4.10
C ASP A 127 -10.60 12.58 -2.57
N ASP A 128 -10.11 11.58 -1.81
CA ASP A 128 -10.06 11.59 -0.35
C ASP A 128 -8.78 12.27 0.21
N GLU A 129 -8.05 13.04 -0.61
CA GLU A 129 -6.80 13.74 -0.27
C GLU A 129 -5.68 12.80 0.21
N VAL A 130 -5.69 11.54 -0.25
CA VAL A 130 -4.62 10.59 0.08
C VAL A 130 -3.51 10.69 -0.95
N GLU A 131 -2.33 11.11 -0.49
CA GLU A 131 -1.13 11.18 -1.31
C GLU A 131 -0.28 9.91 -1.21
N THR A 132 0.24 9.43 -2.33
CA THR A 132 1.17 8.29 -2.38
C THR A 132 2.25 8.53 -3.44
N THR A 133 3.51 8.35 -3.07
CA THR A 133 4.62 8.39 -4.03
C THR A 133 4.57 7.16 -4.92
N VAL A 134 4.40 7.37 -6.23
CA VAL A 134 4.23 6.30 -7.23
C VAL A 134 5.51 6.03 -8.03
N ALA A 135 6.35 7.05 -8.20
CA ALA A 135 7.64 6.93 -8.87
C ALA A 135 8.61 7.96 -8.30
N SER A 136 9.91 7.65 -8.32
CA SER A 136 10.95 8.60 -7.99
C SER A 136 12.25 8.14 -8.64
N GLU A 137 13.00 9.09 -9.21
CA GLU A 137 14.31 8.84 -9.79
C GLU A 137 15.27 9.98 -9.42
N ASP A 138 16.54 9.62 -9.26
CA ASP A 138 17.63 10.56 -9.08
C ASP A 138 18.21 10.90 -10.46
N TYR A 139 18.56 12.17 -10.66
CA TYR A 139 19.22 12.66 -11.87
C TYR A 139 20.50 13.43 -11.50
N GLU A 140 21.50 13.35 -12.38
CA GLU A 140 22.74 14.11 -12.31
C GLU A 140 23.15 14.40 -13.76
N PHE A 141 23.07 15.66 -14.16
CA PHE A 141 23.50 16.15 -15.47
C PHE A 141 24.93 16.67 -15.36
N ASP A 142 25.77 16.35 -16.36
CA ASP A 142 27.16 16.81 -16.47
C ASP A 142 27.29 17.60 -17.78
N SER A 143 27.84 18.82 -17.70
CA SER A 143 27.97 19.74 -18.85
C SER A 143 29.20 19.54 -19.74
#